data_AF-A0A017SVV4-F1
#
_entry.id   AF-A0A017SVV4-F1
#
_cell.length_a   1.000
_cell.length_b   1.000
_cell.length_c   1.000
_cell.angle_alpha   90.00
_cell.angle_beta   90.00
_cell.angle_gamma   90.00
#
_symmetry.space_group_name_H-M   'P 1'
#
loop_
_entity.id
_entity.type
_entity.pdbx_description
1 polymer ?
#
loop_
_entity_poly.entity_id
_entity_poly.type
_entity_poly.pdbx_seq_one_letter_code
_entity_poly.pdbx_strand_id
1 'polypeptide(L)'
;MNPSPPSSSVDRGGPRWRRFARATALALAVCAPLAVWGPGCLLGGFEQVGNAPPTDNDAGTDAGSDADVEPTCERVLIPEPPDPSTESAGDQGFVVAFRTIDLGESPASNPIGFDLDRTCSCQGEGLSCTPLGGEPGLDINDPFREGVGCDLGGGVDNAANSIFSIVRLASNGDFGSSFYSQQIERGAWSILLRVSGYNNSLNDPKVRLDWFIASDFIPPPDPPPDPSIPPAPAWEGADRWSVQSDNVMGGDVNAPAYSDELAYVADGVLVGAVPSLPIRLGDPGAANGGSPDDMGATMELTLSGAFIVAELGFVPPSTDFVITKGRVAGRIGLKDVFRGIGSYRDSDQQPYCKDSPFYGTAKSQLCAAADMHLIPAGRTVPCDALSLGIAFTAVKVQAIMDVAEPSLPPAASCDPGEDPAEDCCLKPGETICPVASP
;
A
#
# COMPACT_ATOMS: atom_id res chain seq x y z
N MET A 1 61.99 32.05 25.54
CA MET A 1 61.35 32.59 26.74
C MET A 1 60.17 31.69 27.08
N ASN A 2 60.29 30.90 28.15
CA ASN A 2 59.14 30.28 28.85
C ASN A 2 58.31 31.40 29.53
N PRO A 3 57.07 31.20 30.04
CA PRO A 3 56.24 29.99 30.11
C PRO A 3 54.73 30.22 29.79
N SER A 4 53.89 29.17 29.85
CA SER A 4 52.59 29.24 30.55
C SER A 4 52.11 27.83 30.96
N PRO A 5 51.58 27.65 32.19
CA PRO A 5 51.23 26.36 32.80
C PRO A 5 49.74 25.98 32.62
N PRO A 6 49.32 24.75 32.95
CA PRO A 6 47.93 24.31 32.84
C PRO A 6 47.07 24.78 34.03
N SER A 7 45.83 25.19 33.74
CA SER A 7 44.84 25.56 34.74
C SER A 7 44.20 24.32 35.38
N SER A 8 44.09 24.43 36.70
CA SER A 8 43.63 23.47 37.67
C SER A 8 42.11 23.26 37.70
N SER A 9 41.76 22.01 38.00
CA SER A 9 40.50 21.52 38.56
C SER A 9 39.93 22.40 39.68
N VAL A 10 38.63 22.69 39.64
CA VAL A 10 37.84 23.14 40.78
C VAL A 10 36.72 22.15 41.05
N ASP A 11 36.89 21.48 42.18
CA ASP A 11 35.94 20.69 42.94
C ASP A 11 34.91 21.61 43.61
N ARG A 12 33.60 21.31 43.51
CA ARG A 12 32.57 21.80 44.45
C ARG A 12 31.53 20.72 44.66
N GLY A 13 31.37 20.34 45.92
CA GLY A 13 30.59 19.18 46.33
C GLY A 13 29.12 19.44 46.66
N GLY A 14 28.40 18.32 46.70
CA GLY A 14 27.25 18.04 47.58
C GLY A 14 25.84 18.30 46.98
N PRO A 15 24.77 17.63 47.47
CA PRO A 15 24.69 16.89 48.73
C PRO A 15 24.15 15.44 48.65
N ARG A 16 24.43 14.74 49.76
CA ARG A 16 24.04 13.38 50.13
C ARG A 16 22.52 13.21 50.24
N TRP A 17 21.97 12.20 49.59
CA TRP A 17 20.66 11.63 49.93
C TRP A 17 20.79 10.25 50.59
N ARG A 18 20.01 10.11 51.66
CA ARG A 18 20.08 9.06 52.68
C ARG A 18 19.46 7.76 52.19
N ARG A 19 20.07 6.64 52.58
CA ARG A 19 19.51 5.30 52.53
C ARG A 19 18.25 5.22 53.40
N PHE A 20 17.16 4.72 52.83
CA PHE A 20 16.10 4.05 53.57
C PHE A 20 15.94 2.64 53.00
N ALA A 21 16.38 1.66 53.78
CA ALA A 21 15.97 0.27 53.63
C ALA A 21 14.59 0.13 54.27
N ARG A 22 13.60 -0.33 53.51
CA ARG A 22 12.43 -1.03 54.04
C ARG A 22 12.04 -2.15 53.08
N ALA A 23 12.36 -3.36 53.51
CA ALA A 23 11.76 -4.58 53.00
C ALA A 23 10.27 -4.57 53.31
N THR A 24 9.44 -4.74 52.28
CA THR A 24 8.03 -5.12 52.43
C THR A 24 7.79 -6.28 51.48
N ALA A 25 7.78 -7.49 52.04
CA ALA A 25 7.23 -8.65 51.39
C ALA A 25 5.70 -8.54 51.46
N LEU A 26 5.03 -8.49 50.30
CA LEU A 26 3.59 -8.69 50.22
C LEU A 26 3.28 -9.58 49.02
N ALA A 27 2.45 -10.58 49.29
CA ALA A 27 2.12 -11.70 48.43
C ALA A 27 1.48 -11.26 47.11
N LEU A 28 2.08 -11.70 45.99
CA LEU A 28 1.44 -11.68 44.68
C LEU A 28 0.60 -12.95 44.54
N ALA A 29 -0.71 -12.79 44.69
CA ALA A 29 -1.70 -13.76 44.25
C ALA A 29 -1.62 -13.87 42.72
N VAL A 30 -1.19 -15.04 42.24
CA VAL A 30 -1.19 -15.42 40.83
C VAL A 30 -2.65 -15.67 40.42
N CYS A 31 -3.31 -14.64 39.91
CA CYS A 31 -4.50 -14.82 39.07
C CYS A 31 -4.01 -15.03 37.64
N ALA A 32 -4.05 -16.29 37.18
CA ALA A 32 -3.90 -16.62 35.77
C ALA A 32 -5.20 -16.26 35.02
N PRO A 33 -5.17 -15.39 34.00
CA PRO A 33 -6.25 -15.34 33.04
C PRO A 33 -5.98 -16.40 31.96
N LEU A 34 -6.73 -17.49 32.04
CA LEU A 34 -7.04 -18.30 30.85
C LEU A 34 -7.94 -17.45 29.95
N ALA A 35 -7.32 -16.68 29.06
CA ALA A 35 -8.00 -15.96 28.00
C ALA A 35 -7.77 -16.71 26.69
N VAL A 36 -8.54 -17.78 26.49
CA VAL A 36 -8.80 -18.32 25.15
C VAL A 36 -9.75 -17.34 24.48
N TRP A 37 -9.21 -16.44 23.66
CA TRP A 37 -9.97 -15.61 22.73
C TRP A 37 -9.54 -16.00 21.32
N GLY A 38 -10.15 -17.06 20.80
CA GLY A 38 -10.52 -17.12 19.39
C GLY A 38 -12.00 -16.76 19.35
N PRO A 39 -12.37 -15.71 18.62
CA PRO A 39 -12.67 -15.89 17.21
C PRO A 39 -11.95 -14.86 16.33
N GLY A 40 -11.53 -15.29 15.15
CA GLY A 40 -11.09 -14.39 14.10
C GLY A 40 -12.22 -13.41 13.79
N CYS A 41 -12.02 -12.14 14.15
CA CYS A 41 -12.68 -11.04 13.48
C CYS A 41 -12.12 -11.01 12.05
N LEU A 42 -12.62 -11.90 11.19
CA LEU A 42 -12.57 -11.66 9.75
C LEU A 42 -13.20 -10.29 9.55
N LEU A 43 -12.46 -9.39 8.92
CA LEU A 43 -12.85 -8.02 8.62
C LEU A 43 -14.31 -8.00 8.12
N GLY A 44 -15.24 -7.57 8.98
CA GLY A 44 -16.65 -7.45 8.64
C GLY A 44 -16.79 -6.45 7.50
N GLY A 45 -17.09 -6.96 6.30
CA GLY A 45 -17.01 -6.19 5.06
C GLY A 45 -16.53 -7.03 3.88
N PHE A 46 -15.89 -8.17 4.14
CA PHE A 46 -15.40 -9.10 3.12
C PHE A 46 -16.05 -10.48 3.24
N GLU A 47 -17.38 -10.54 3.22
CA GLU A 47 -18.12 -11.80 3.10
C GLU A 47 -17.84 -12.46 1.74
N GLN A 48 -17.24 -13.64 1.79
CA GLN A 48 -16.95 -14.54 0.67
C GLN A 48 -18.20 -14.74 -0.20
N VAL A 49 -18.14 -14.36 -1.48
CA VAL A 49 -19.23 -14.67 -2.42
C VAL A 49 -19.02 -16.13 -2.82
N GLY A 50 -19.75 -17.04 -2.17
CA GLY A 50 -19.67 -18.45 -2.50
C GLY A 50 -19.97 -18.65 -3.99
N ASN A 51 -19.06 -19.32 -4.71
CA ASN A 51 -19.26 -19.69 -6.10
C ASN A 51 -20.61 -20.42 -6.23
N ALA A 52 -21.59 -19.79 -6.88
CA ALA A 52 -22.81 -20.47 -7.25
C ALA A 52 -22.42 -21.62 -8.20
N PRO A 53 -22.87 -22.87 -7.96
CA PRO A 53 -22.53 -23.98 -8.83
C PRO A 53 -23.00 -23.68 -10.26
N PRO A 54 -22.23 -24.07 -11.29
CA PRO A 54 -22.62 -23.86 -12.68
C PRO A 54 -23.99 -24.48 -12.90
N THR A 55 -24.94 -23.67 -13.37
CA THR A 55 -26.27 -24.16 -13.72
C THR A 55 -26.14 -24.93 -15.03
N ASP A 56 -26.41 -26.24 -14.98
CA ASP A 56 -26.47 -27.10 -16.15
C ASP A 56 -27.58 -26.58 -17.08
N ASN A 57 -27.18 -25.95 -18.19
CA ASN A 57 -28.11 -25.48 -19.22
C ASN A 57 -28.63 -26.68 -20.03
N ASP A 58 -29.90 -27.01 -19.80
CA ASP A 58 -30.69 -27.97 -20.56
C ASP A 58 -30.89 -27.49 -22.01
N ALA A 59 -30.57 -28.35 -22.97
CA ALA A 59 -30.51 -28.05 -24.38
C ALA A 59 -31.90 -28.14 -25.03
N GLY A 60 -32.68 -27.06 -24.95
CA GLY A 60 -33.91 -26.84 -25.74
C GLY A 60 -33.72 -25.72 -26.76
N THR A 61 -33.58 -26.07 -28.04
CA THR A 61 -33.28 -25.15 -29.14
C THR A 61 -34.54 -24.52 -29.72
N ASP A 62 -34.90 -23.32 -29.25
CA ASP A 62 -35.92 -22.47 -29.87
C ASP A 62 -35.25 -21.21 -30.46
N ALA A 63 -35.23 -21.12 -31.79
CA ALA A 63 -34.71 -19.97 -32.52
C ALA A 63 -35.60 -18.74 -32.31
N GLY A 64 -35.20 -17.85 -31.41
CA GLY A 64 -35.91 -16.60 -31.14
C GLY A 64 -34.97 -15.49 -30.71
N SER A 65 -34.76 -14.52 -31.61
CA SER A 65 -34.16 -13.18 -31.45
C SER A 65 -32.86 -13.08 -30.65
N ASP A 66 -31.83 -12.52 -31.28
CA ASP A 66 -30.61 -12.01 -30.65
C ASP A 66 -30.95 -10.92 -29.61
N ALA A 67 -31.53 -11.34 -28.47
CA ALA A 67 -31.65 -10.50 -27.30
C ALA A 67 -30.22 -10.31 -26.81
N ASP A 68 -29.71 -9.09 -26.98
CA ASP A 68 -28.46 -8.63 -26.39
C ASP A 68 -28.44 -9.07 -24.92
N VAL A 69 -27.72 -10.16 -24.65
CA VAL A 69 -27.49 -10.62 -23.28
C VAL A 69 -26.63 -9.53 -22.67
N GLU A 70 -27.24 -8.70 -21.83
CA GLU A 70 -26.49 -7.69 -21.10
C GLU A 70 -25.32 -8.39 -20.39
N PRO A 71 -24.09 -7.89 -20.58
CA PRO A 71 -22.91 -8.53 -19.99
C PRO A 71 -23.11 -8.59 -18.48
N THR A 72 -23.29 -9.80 -17.96
CA THR A 72 -23.36 -10.04 -16.52
C THR A 72 -22.02 -9.67 -15.91
N CYS A 73 -22.04 -8.82 -14.89
CA CYS A 73 -20.82 -8.42 -14.21
C CYS A 73 -20.05 -9.64 -13.66
N GLU A 74 -18.91 -9.94 -14.27
CA GLU A 74 -18.01 -11.01 -13.84
C GLU A 74 -17.04 -10.45 -12.79
N ARG A 75 -17.42 -10.57 -11.52
CA ARG A 75 -16.62 -10.06 -10.40
C ARG A 75 -15.26 -10.74 -10.34
N VAL A 76 -14.19 -9.96 -10.22
CA VAL A 76 -12.85 -10.48 -9.94
C VAL A 76 -12.79 -10.96 -8.50
N LEU A 77 -12.87 -12.28 -8.31
CA LEU A 77 -12.83 -12.92 -6.99
C LEU A 77 -11.40 -13.21 -6.53
N ILE A 78 -11.17 -13.05 -5.23
CA ILE A 78 -9.97 -13.54 -4.56
C ILE A 78 -10.11 -15.07 -4.40
N PRO A 79 -9.07 -15.87 -4.72
CA PRO A 79 -9.10 -17.32 -4.51
C PRO A 79 -9.49 -17.67 -3.07
N GLU A 80 -10.25 -18.75 -2.86
CA GLU A 80 -10.63 -19.17 -1.51
C GLU A 80 -9.46 -19.86 -0.80
N PRO A 81 -9.34 -19.72 0.54
CA PRO A 81 -8.32 -20.44 1.29
C PRO A 81 -8.52 -21.96 1.17
N PRO A 82 -7.44 -22.76 1.03
CA PRO A 82 -7.53 -24.22 1.06
C PRO A 82 -8.07 -24.76 2.39
N ASP A 83 -8.53 -26.00 2.39
CA ASP A 83 -8.97 -26.69 3.60
C ASP A 83 -7.77 -26.90 4.57
N PRO A 84 -7.83 -26.38 5.81
CA PRO A 84 -6.73 -26.53 6.77
C PRO A 84 -6.49 -27.98 7.21
N SER A 85 -7.40 -28.91 6.94
CA SER A 85 -7.29 -30.31 7.32
C SER A 85 -6.46 -31.17 6.36
N THR A 86 -6.14 -30.67 5.16
CA THR A 86 -5.52 -31.48 4.10
C THR A 86 -4.00 -31.40 4.05
N GLU A 87 -3.37 -30.45 4.76
CA GLU A 87 -1.95 -30.13 4.56
C GLU A 87 -1.15 -30.03 5.86
N SER A 88 0.14 -30.30 5.77
CA SER A 88 1.08 -30.19 6.89
C SER A 88 1.59 -28.76 7.04
N ALA A 89 1.91 -28.37 8.28
CA ALA A 89 2.56 -27.08 8.55
C ALA A 89 3.92 -27.01 7.83
N GLY A 90 4.21 -25.88 7.20
CA GLY A 90 5.49 -25.62 6.56
C GLY A 90 6.54 -25.02 7.50
N ASP A 91 7.80 -25.15 7.12
CA ASP A 91 8.95 -24.55 7.81
C ASP A 91 9.77 -23.61 6.91
N GLN A 92 9.35 -23.41 5.66
CA GLN A 92 10.07 -22.55 4.74
C GLN A 92 9.67 -21.09 4.88
N GLY A 93 10.64 -20.24 4.59
CA GLY A 93 10.41 -18.81 4.45
C GLY A 93 11.29 -18.23 3.36
N PHE A 94 10.81 -17.14 2.77
CA PHE A 94 11.52 -16.39 1.75
C PHE A 94 11.16 -14.91 1.83
N VAL A 95 12.04 -14.07 1.31
CA VAL A 95 11.82 -12.64 1.17
C VAL A 95 11.91 -12.30 -0.31
N VAL A 96 10.93 -11.56 -0.82
CA VAL A 96 10.95 -11.00 -2.17
C VAL A 96 10.88 -9.48 -2.08
N ALA A 97 11.56 -8.80 -3.00
CA ALA A 97 11.50 -7.36 -3.17
C ALA A 97 10.76 -7.04 -4.46
N PHE A 98 9.90 -6.02 -4.42
CA PHE A 98 9.27 -5.48 -5.61
C PHE A 98 10.35 -5.05 -6.59
N ARG A 99 10.16 -5.39 -7.86
CA ARG A 99 11.08 -5.07 -8.95
C ARG A 99 10.46 -4.09 -9.94
N THR A 100 9.19 -4.32 -10.29
CA THR A 100 8.42 -3.42 -11.13
C THR A 100 7.07 -3.17 -10.50
N ILE A 101 6.48 -2.01 -10.78
CA ILE A 101 5.10 -1.70 -10.44
C ILE A 101 4.34 -1.18 -11.67
N ASP A 102 3.03 -1.38 -11.67
CA ASP A 102 2.07 -0.77 -12.58
C ASP A 102 0.92 -0.17 -11.76
N LEU A 103 0.75 1.13 -11.85
CA LEU A 103 -0.22 1.97 -11.14
C LEU A 103 -1.54 2.11 -11.93
N GLY A 104 -1.64 1.48 -13.10
CA GLY A 104 -2.86 1.45 -13.89
C GLY A 104 -3.13 2.73 -14.68
N GLU A 105 -2.10 3.52 -14.98
CA GLU A 105 -2.24 4.76 -15.77
C GLU A 105 -2.35 4.52 -17.28
N SER A 106 -2.00 3.31 -17.75
CA SER A 106 -2.10 2.95 -19.17
C SER A 106 -3.46 2.34 -19.48
N PRO A 107 -4.22 2.85 -20.48
CA PRO A 107 -5.49 2.24 -20.88
C PRO A 107 -5.32 0.87 -21.55
N ALA A 108 -4.09 0.47 -21.90
CA ALA A 108 -3.79 -0.80 -22.53
C ALA A 108 -3.45 -1.92 -21.55
N SER A 109 -3.30 -1.63 -20.25
CA SER A 109 -3.07 -2.67 -19.25
C SER A 109 -4.38 -3.38 -18.89
N ASN A 110 -4.27 -4.63 -18.46
CA ASN A 110 -5.39 -5.32 -17.85
C ASN A 110 -5.82 -4.51 -16.61
N PRO A 111 -7.13 -4.39 -16.32
CA PRO A 111 -7.60 -3.67 -15.15
C PRO A 111 -6.90 -4.19 -13.88
N ILE A 112 -6.31 -3.26 -13.14
CA ILE A 112 -5.55 -3.53 -11.91
C ILE A 112 -6.45 -3.16 -10.75
N GLY A 113 -6.83 -4.12 -9.93
CA GLY A 113 -7.71 -3.89 -8.79
C GLY A 113 -8.58 -5.11 -8.51
N PHE A 114 -9.59 -4.89 -7.68
CA PHE A 114 -10.64 -5.84 -7.32
C PHE A 114 -11.96 -5.09 -7.15
N ASP A 115 -13.05 -5.84 -7.08
CA ASP A 115 -14.36 -5.33 -6.62
C ASP A 115 -14.32 -5.13 -5.10
N LEU A 116 -13.96 -3.92 -4.66
CA LEU A 116 -13.79 -3.55 -3.27
C LEU A 116 -15.10 -3.08 -2.63
N ASP A 117 -16.08 -2.61 -3.41
CA ASP A 117 -17.35 -2.11 -2.91
C ASP A 117 -18.56 -3.06 -3.16
N ARG A 118 -18.32 -4.18 -3.85
CA ARG A 118 -19.24 -5.26 -4.21
C ARG A 118 -20.31 -4.86 -5.21
N THR A 119 -20.13 -3.74 -5.87
CA THR A 119 -21.08 -3.17 -6.80
C THR A 119 -20.41 -3.11 -8.16
N CYS A 120 -21.17 -3.41 -9.22
CA CYS A 120 -20.72 -3.18 -10.58
C CYS A 120 -21.30 -1.87 -11.09
N SER A 121 -20.70 -0.76 -10.65
CA SER A 121 -21.06 0.59 -11.03
C SER A 121 -21.10 0.72 -12.55
N CYS A 122 -22.17 1.34 -13.05
CA CYS A 122 -22.43 1.52 -14.48
C CYS A 122 -22.68 0.23 -15.28
N GLN A 123 -22.79 -0.94 -14.61
CA GLN A 123 -23.18 -2.23 -15.20
C GLN A 123 -24.52 -2.73 -14.65
N GLY A 124 -25.43 -1.79 -14.34
CA GLY A 124 -26.80 -2.08 -13.90
C GLY A 124 -27.02 -2.16 -12.38
N GLU A 125 -25.96 -2.22 -11.56
CA GLU A 125 -26.10 -2.34 -10.09
C GLU A 125 -26.23 -0.98 -9.36
N GLY A 126 -26.00 0.12 -10.08
CA GLY A 126 -25.92 1.48 -9.54
C GLY A 126 -24.61 1.76 -8.82
N LEU A 127 -24.48 2.91 -8.16
CA LEU A 127 -23.29 3.27 -7.38
C LEU A 127 -23.40 2.76 -5.93
N SER A 128 -22.26 2.46 -5.31
CA SER A 128 -22.21 2.04 -3.90
C SER A 128 -22.42 3.20 -2.90
N CYS A 129 -22.20 4.44 -3.35
CA CYS A 129 -22.36 5.67 -2.57
C CYS A 129 -22.87 6.85 -3.41
N THR A 130 -23.12 7.98 -2.76
CA THR A 130 -23.52 9.22 -3.46
C THR A 130 -22.27 9.98 -3.95
N PRO A 131 -22.09 10.21 -5.27
CA PRO A 131 -20.92 10.91 -5.78
C PRO A 131 -20.68 12.27 -5.15
N LEU A 132 -19.41 12.61 -4.96
CA LEU A 132 -18.97 13.95 -4.61
C LEU A 132 -18.75 14.75 -5.90
N GLY A 133 -19.26 15.97 -5.96
CA GLY A 133 -19.06 16.81 -7.15
C GLY A 133 -19.89 16.35 -8.35
N GLY A 134 -21.11 16.87 -8.43
CA GLY A 134 -21.96 16.84 -9.60
C GLY A 134 -23.08 17.85 -9.39
N GLU A 135 -23.46 18.60 -10.41
CA GLU A 135 -24.69 19.38 -10.31
C GLU A 135 -25.85 18.41 -10.04
N PRO A 136 -26.74 18.72 -9.06
CA PRO A 136 -27.92 17.91 -8.81
C PRO A 136 -28.73 17.75 -10.10
N GLY A 137 -28.85 16.50 -10.59
CA GLY A 137 -29.63 16.18 -11.79
C GLY A 137 -28.82 15.82 -13.05
N LEU A 138 -27.50 15.69 -12.96
CA LEU A 138 -26.72 15.04 -14.03
C LEU A 138 -27.04 13.54 -14.06
N ASP A 139 -27.56 13.10 -15.21
CA ASP A 139 -27.98 11.73 -15.45
C ASP A 139 -26.76 10.79 -15.36
N ILE A 140 -26.85 9.74 -14.55
CA ILE A 140 -25.82 8.68 -14.48
C ILE A 140 -25.68 7.93 -15.82
N ASN A 141 -26.70 8.05 -16.69
CA ASN A 141 -26.67 7.51 -18.04
C ASN A 141 -26.09 8.49 -19.08
N ASP A 142 -25.50 9.61 -18.65
CA ASP A 142 -24.80 10.51 -19.57
C ASP A 142 -23.53 9.79 -20.09
N PRO A 143 -23.44 9.48 -21.40
CA PRO A 143 -22.29 8.79 -21.97
C PRO A 143 -21.01 9.62 -21.89
N PHE A 144 -21.09 10.94 -21.67
CA PHE A 144 -19.91 11.76 -21.40
C PHE A 144 -19.35 11.58 -19.98
N ARG A 145 -20.08 10.88 -19.12
CA ARG A 145 -19.65 10.45 -17.79
C ARG A 145 -19.20 8.99 -17.74
N GLU A 146 -19.24 8.26 -18.87
CA GLU A 146 -18.61 6.95 -19.01
C GLU A 146 -17.14 7.06 -18.59
N GLY A 147 -16.83 6.61 -17.37
CA GLY A 147 -15.48 6.55 -16.81
C GLY A 147 -15.24 7.32 -15.51
N VAL A 148 -16.17 8.14 -15.00
CA VAL A 148 -15.98 8.82 -13.70
C VAL A 148 -16.84 8.15 -12.62
N GLY A 149 -16.18 7.39 -11.73
CA GLY A 149 -16.85 6.62 -10.67
C GLY A 149 -17.57 5.37 -11.18
N CYS A 150 -17.26 4.92 -12.40
CA CYS A 150 -17.68 3.63 -12.93
C CYS A 150 -16.54 2.64 -12.78
N ASP A 151 -16.85 1.40 -12.44
CA ASP A 151 -15.84 0.36 -12.36
C ASP A 151 -15.44 -0.08 -13.77
N LEU A 152 -14.25 -0.66 -13.85
CA LEU A 152 -13.83 -1.33 -15.07
C LEU A 152 -14.62 -2.64 -15.25
N GLY A 153 -14.47 -3.27 -16.41
CA GLY A 153 -15.12 -4.55 -16.69
C GLY A 153 -14.90 -5.55 -15.55
N GLY A 154 -15.99 -6.19 -15.10
CA GLY A 154 -15.96 -7.13 -13.98
C GLY A 154 -15.96 -6.50 -12.58
N GLY A 155 -16.44 -5.26 -12.45
CA GLY A 155 -16.51 -4.54 -11.18
C GLY A 155 -15.13 -4.20 -10.62
N VAL A 156 -14.11 -4.06 -11.48
CA VAL A 156 -12.75 -3.81 -10.99
C VAL A 156 -12.58 -2.33 -10.66
N ASP A 157 -12.30 -2.06 -9.39
CA ASP A 157 -12.14 -0.70 -8.89
C ASP A 157 -10.66 -0.26 -8.94
N ASN A 158 -10.39 0.89 -9.58
CA ASN A 158 -9.08 1.54 -9.55
C ASN A 158 -9.15 3.07 -9.78
N ALA A 159 -10.14 3.72 -9.18
CA ALA A 159 -10.42 5.14 -9.39
C ALA A 159 -9.24 6.06 -9.00
N ALA A 160 -8.37 5.61 -8.08
CA ALA A 160 -7.16 6.32 -7.68
C ALA A 160 -6.11 6.45 -8.80
N ASN A 161 -6.20 5.69 -9.91
CA ASN A 161 -5.25 5.82 -11.01
C ASN A 161 -5.21 7.26 -11.60
N SER A 162 -6.33 7.98 -11.49
CA SER A 162 -6.48 9.38 -11.88
C SER A 162 -5.53 10.31 -11.11
N ILE A 163 -5.20 9.99 -9.86
CA ILE A 163 -4.21 10.73 -9.04
C ILE A 163 -2.87 10.79 -9.77
N PHE A 164 -2.40 9.66 -10.31
CA PHE A 164 -1.09 9.61 -10.95
C PHE A 164 -1.06 10.42 -12.24
N SER A 165 -2.16 10.42 -12.99
CA SER A 165 -2.31 11.25 -14.20
C SER A 165 -2.30 12.74 -13.87
N ILE A 166 -2.96 13.12 -12.77
CA ILE A 166 -3.02 14.48 -12.24
C ILE A 166 -1.64 14.97 -11.78
N VAL A 167 -0.97 14.20 -10.94
CA VAL A 167 0.34 14.59 -10.40
C VAL A 167 1.37 14.69 -11.53
N ARG A 168 1.29 13.80 -12.54
CA ARG A 168 2.11 13.88 -13.74
C ARG A 168 1.89 15.17 -14.54
N LEU A 169 0.65 15.60 -14.71
CA LEU A 169 0.35 16.87 -15.39
C LEU A 169 0.92 18.07 -14.61
N ALA A 170 0.85 18.00 -13.29
CA ALA A 170 1.31 19.04 -12.40
C ALA A 170 2.83 19.18 -12.32
N SER A 171 3.57 18.06 -12.31
CA SER A 171 5.01 18.06 -12.07
C SER A 171 5.86 18.30 -13.32
N ASN A 172 5.24 18.45 -14.50
CA ASN A 172 5.95 18.45 -15.80
C ASN A 172 6.94 17.26 -15.94
N GLY A 173 6.73 16.18 -15.19
CA GLY A 173 7.77 15.21 -14.89
C GLY A 173 7.34 13.76 -15.11
N ASP A 174 8.34 12.88 -14.98
CA ASP A 174 8.15 11.44 -15.02
C ASP A 174 7.55 10.97 -13.69
N PHE A 175 6.23 10.99 -13.59
CA PHE A 175 5.48 10.41 -12.47
C PHE A 175 4.57 9.30 -13.00
N GLY A 176 4.76 8.07 -12.50
CA GLY A 176 4.04 6.89 -12.96
C GLY A 176 4.85 5.61 -12.86
N SER A 177 4.29 4.52 -13.37
CA SER A 177 4.81 3.16 -13.28
C SER A 177 6.23 3.02 -13.80
N SER A 178 6.51 3.63 -14.96
CA SER A 178 7.85 3.58 -15.58
C SER A 178 8.90 4.29 -14.72
N PHE A 179 8.57 5.46 -14.16
CA PHE A 179 9.49 6.19 -13.29
C PHE A 179 9.80 5.38 -12.04
N TYR A 180 8.75 4.95 -11.35
CA TYR A 180 8.88 4.24 -10.09
C TYR A 180 9.56 2.88 -10.23
N SER A 181 9.26 2.13 -11.30
CA SER A 181 9.99 0.90 -11.63
C SER A 181 11.46 1.18 -11.93
N GLN A 182 11.79 2.27 -12.63
CA GLN A 182 13.20 2.63 -12.85
C GLN A 182 13.92 2.97 -11.54
N GLN A 183 13.25 3.63 -10.59
CA GLN A 183 13.83 3.91 -9.28
C GLN A 183 14.07 2.63 -8.46
N ILE A 184 13.16 1.65 -8.54
CA ILE A 184 13.36 0.32 -7.96
C ILE A 184 14.60 -0.35 -8.56
N GLU A 185 14.73 -0.36 -9.90
CA GLU A 185 15.88 -0.93 -10.61
C GLU A 185 17.22 -0.25 -10.24
N ARG A 186 17.18 0.99 -9.75
CA ARG A 186 18.36 1.71 -9.24
C ARG A 186 18.64 1.44 -7.76
N GLY A 187 17.82 0.66 -7.07
CA GLY A 187 17.96 0.40 -5.64
C GLY A 187 17.51 1.56 -4.75
N ALA A 188 16.78 2.53 -5.29
CA ALA A 188 16.39 3.73 -4.54
C ALA A 188 15.29 3.43 -3.51
N TRP A 189 14.35 2.55 -3.86
CA TRP A 189 13.30 2.11 -2.95
C TRP A 189 12.77 0.73 -3.40
N SER A 190 12.08 0.04 -2.51
CA SER A 190 11.33 -1.17 -2.83
C SER A 190 10.33 -1.47 -1.69
N ILE A 191 9.46 -2.45 -1.93
CA ILE A 191 8.61 -3.07 -0.91
C ILE A 191 9.07 -4.51 -0.76
N LEU A 192 9.23 -4.96 0.48
CA LEU A 192 9.62 -6.33 0.79
C LEU A 192 8.43 -7.11 1.32
N LEU A 193 8.22 -8.31 0.78
CA LEU A 193 7.28 -9.29 1.30
C LEU A 193 8.09 -10.43 1.92
N ARG A 194 7.87 -10.72 3.20
CA ARG A 194 8.43 -11.91 3.84
C ARG A 194 7.32 -12.93 4.06
N VAL A 195 7.45 -14.08 3.43
CA VAL A 195 6.56 -15.23 3.63
C VAL A 195 7.25 -16.22 4.57
N SER A 196 6.54 -16.69 5.59
CA SER A 196 7.05 -17.66 6.56
C SER A 196 6.05 -18.79 6.80
N GLY A 197 6.55 -19.99 7.11
CA GLY A 197 5.72 -21.17 7.39
C GLY A 197 5.17 -21.85 6.14
N TYR A 198 5.70 -21.55 4.97
CA TYR A 198 5.25 -22.13 3.70
C TYR A 198 5.69 -23.59 3.57
N ASN A 199 4.79 -24.46 3.09
CA ASN A 199 4.99 -25.91 3.01
C ASN A 199 5.43 -26.41 1.62
N ASN A 200 5.64 -25.52 0.64
CA ASN A 200 5.93 -25.79 -0.78
C ASN A 200 4.80 -26.41 -1.61
N SER A 201 3.60 -26.50 -1.06
CA SER A 201 2.42 -26.92 -1.82
C SER A 201 1.84 -25.73 -2.59
N LEU A 202 1.24 -26.02 -3.74
CA LEU A 202 0.40 -25.05 -4.43
C LEU A 202 -0.81 -24.64 -3.57
N ASN A 203 -1.20 -25.49 -2.62
CA ASN A 203 -2.27 -25.24 -1.70
C ASN A 203 -1.72 -25.31 -0.27
N ASP A 204 -1.45 -24.15 0.32
CA ASP A 204 -1.02 -24.02 1.71
C ASP A 204 -2.09 -23.22 2.48
N PRO A 205 -2.87 -23.86 3.37
CA PRO A 205 -3.97 -23.19 4.06
C PRO A 205 -3.49 -22.12 5.05
N LYS A 206 -2.19 -22.07 5.37
CA LYS A 206 -1.68 -21.10 6.32
C LYS A 206 -0.20 -20.79 6.12
N VAL A 207 0.06 -19.55 5.72
CA VAL A 207 1.37 -18.90 5.81
C VAL A 207 1.26 -17.62 6.62
N ARG A 208 2.39 -17.07 7.03
CA ARG A 208 2.49 -15.71 7.54
C ARG A 208 3.06 -14.82 6.47
N LEU A 209 2.43 -13.67 6.23
CA LEU A 209 2.90 -12.65 5.31
C LEU A 209 3.23 -11.37 6.07
N ASP A 210 4.47 -10.92 6.00
CA ASP A 210 4.91 -9.63 6.54
C ASP A 210 5.18 -8.63 5.42
N TRP A 211 4.87 -7.36 5.67
CA TRP A 211 5.09 -6.25 4.75
C TRP A 211 6.10 -5.25 5.32
N PHE A 212 7.07 -4.86 4.50
CA PHE A 212 8.03 -3.82 4.85
C PHE A 212 8.23 -2.83 3.71
N ILE A 213 8.34 -1.55 4.05
CA ILE A 213 8.91 -0.53 3.17
C ILE A 213 10.43 -0.57 3.33
N ALA A 214 11.14 -0.81 2.23
CA ALA A 214 12.60 -0.76 2.23
C ALA A 214 13.06 0.70 2.39
N SER A 215 14.13 0.91 3.15
CA SER A 215 14.83 2.20 3.25
C SER A 215 15.92 2.28 2.19
N ASP A 216 16.92 1.39 2.27
CA ASP A 216 18.12 1.49 1.45
C ASP A 216 18.51 0.13 0.87
N PHE A 217 18.90 0.14 -0.41
CA PHE A 217 19.66 -0.97 -0.97
C PHE A 217 21.05 -1.02 -0.33
N ILE A 218 21.43 -2.19 0.20
CA ILE A 218 22.73 -2.39 0.83
C ILE A 218 23.66 -3.06 -0.21
N PRO A 219 24.60 -2.31 -0.82
CA PRO A 219 25.50 -2.88 -1.81
C PRO A 219 26.31 -4.06 -1.27
N PRO A 220 26.78 -4.95 -2.16
CA PRO A 220 27.72 -5.99 -1.76
C PRO A 220 29.02 -5.36 -1.22
N PRO A 221 29.78 -6.09 -0.36
CA PRO A 221 31.00 -5.56 0.26
C PRO A 221 32.08 -5.12 -0.72
N ASP A 222 32.08 -5.70 -1.92
CA ASP A 222 32.97 -5.37 -3.03
C ASP A 222 32.20 -4.50 -4.03
N PRO A 223 32.19 -3.15 -3.87
CA PRO A 223 31.48 -2.27 -4.77
C PRO A 223 32.08 -2.31 -6.19
N PRO A 224 31.36 -1.81 -7.20
CA PRO A 224 31.87 -1.72 -8.56
C PRO A 224 33.25 -1.03 -8.60
N PRO A 225 34.16 -1.45 -9.51
CA PRO A 225 35.49 -0.86 -9.62
C PRO A 225 35.46 0.61 -10.08
N ASP A 226 34.34 1.05 -10.68
CA ASP A 226 34.11 2.44 -11.05
C ASP A 226 33.20 3.13 -10.02
N PRO A 227 33.73 4.04 -9.19
CA PRO A 227 32.94 4.74 -8.17
C PRO A 227 31.95 5.77 -8.77
N SER A 228 31.99 6.01 -10.09
CA SER A 228 31.01 6.87 -10.77
C SER A 228 29.71 6.14 -11.14
N ILE A 229 29.67 4.82 -10.98
CA ILE A 229 28.47 4.01 -11.19
C ILE A 229 27.84 3.75 -9.81
N PRO A 230 26.68 4.34 -9.50
CA PRO A 230 25.96 4.04 -8.27
C PRO A 230 25.68 2.53 -8.19
N PRO A 231 25.84 1.91 -7.01
CA PRO A 231 25.48 0.51 -6.85
C PRO A 231 23.97 0.33 -7.10
N ALA A 232 23.61 -0.72 -7.82
CA ALA A 232 22.23 -1.11 -8.09
C ALA A 232 22.03 -2.59 -7.73
N PRO A 233 20.79 -3.03 -7.43
CA PRO A 233 20.48 -4.44 -7.20
C PRO A 233 20.81 -5.28 -8.44
N ALA A 234 21.36 -6.47 -8.21
CA ALA A 234 21.63 -7.42 -9.29
C ALA A 234 20.38 -8.23 -9.67
N TRP A 235 19.41 -8.35 -8.76
CA TRP A 235 18.19 -9.15 -8.87
C TRP A 235 18.47 -10.66 -9.02
N GLU A 236 19.55 -11.13 -8.40
CA GLU A 236 20.04 -12.51 -8.46
C GLU A 236 19.79 -13.28 -7.14
N GLY A 237 18.93 -12.77 -6.26
CA GLY A 237 18.63 -13.40 -4.97
C GLY A 237 19.58 -13.05 -3.83
N ALA A 238 20.71 -12.40 -4.12
CA ALA A 238 21.73 -11.99 -3.14
C ALA A 238 21.57 -10.54 -2.65
N ASP A 239 20.62 -9.78 -3.21
CA ASP A 239 20.41 -8.38 -2.84
C ASP A 239 19.95 -8.27 -1.38
N ARG A 240 20.29 -7.16 -0.74
CA ARG A 240 20.00 -6.89 0.66
C ARG A 240 19.42 -5.49 0.79
N TRP A 241 18.48 -5.35 1.72
CA TRP A 241 17.79 -4.10 1.97
C TRP A 241 17.70 -3.84 3.47
N SER A 242 17.81 -2.57 3.85
CA SER A 242 17.37 -2.10 5.17
C SER A 242 15.84 -1.86 5.14
N VAL A 243 15.20 -1.91 6.30
CA VAL A 243 13.78 -1.57 6.45
C VAL A 243 13.61 -0.38 7.37
N GLN A 244 12.56 0.40 7.14
CA GLN A 244 12.30 1.59 7.94
C GLN A 244 11.85 1.24 9.36
N SER A 245 12.28 2.04 10.35
CA SER A 245 12.02 1.76 11.76
C SER A 245 10.56 1.87 12.16
N ASP A 246 9.74 2.60 11.39
CA ASP A 246 8.28 2.69 11.54
C ASP A 246 7.53 1.47 10.97
N ASN A 247 8.23 0.58 10.25
CA ASN A 247 7.68 -0.69 9.75
C ASN A 247 7.94 -1.86 10.71
N VAL A 248 8.63 -1.62 11.83
CA VAL A 248 8.98 -2.65 12.83
C VAL A 248 8.71 -2.16 14.25
N MET A 249 8.34 -3.08 15.14
CA MET A 249 8.08 -2.77 16.54
C MET A 249 9.38 -2.86 17.34
N GLY A 250 9.77 -1.75 17.99
CA GLY A 250 10.94 -1.71 18.87
C GLY A 250 12.28 -1.91 18.15
N GLY A 251 12.34 -1.67 16.84
CA GLY A 251 13.54 -1.87 16.03
C GLY A 251 13.89 -3.35 15.77
N ASP A 252 12.93 -4.27 15.91
CA ASP A 252 13.13 -5.70 15.62
C ASP A 252 12.46 -6.10 14.29
N VAL A 253 13.26 -6.47 13.30
CA VAL A 253 12.80 -6.96 11.99
C VAL A 253 11.94 -8.22 12.06
N ASN A 254 11.98 -8.95 13.19
CA ASN A 254 11.13 -10.12 13.43
C ASN A 254 9.76 -9.74 14.02
N ALA A 255 9.57 -8.47 14.39
CA ALA A 255 8.34 -7.91 14.92
C ALA A 255 7.78 -6.83 13.95
N PRO A 256 7.36 -7.20 12.72
CA PRO A 256 6.81 -6.25 11.76
C PRO A 256 5.57 -5.55 12.29
N ALA A 257 5.42 -4.28 11.95
CA ALA A 257 4.22 -3.50 12.25
C ALA A 257 3.00 -3.96 11.43
N TYR A 258 3.26 -4.52 10.23
CA TYR A 258 2.24 -4.94 9.27
C TYR A 258 2.44 -6.43 8.93
N SER A 259 1.53 -7.27 9.41
CA SER A 259 1.56 -8.72 9.15
C SER A 259 0.16 -9.29 9.06
N ASP A 260 0.05 -10.35 8.25
CA ASP A 260 -1.10 -11.24 8.19
C ASP A 260 -0.68 -12.65 8.62
N GLU A 261 -1.16 -13.06 9.79
CA GLU A 261 -0.93 -14.39 10.37
C GLU A 261 -1.88 -15.48 9.81
N LEU A 262 -2.83 -15.08 8.97
CA LEU A 262 -3.85 -15.92 8.35
C LEU A 262 -3.77 -15.89 6.80
N ALA A 263 -2.66 -15.40 6.25
CA ALA A 263 -2.38 -15.51 4.83
C ALA A 263 -2.33 -16.98 4.39
N TYR A 264 -2.48 -17.24 3.09
CA TYR A 264 -2.51 -18.60 2.55
C TYR A 264 -2.02 -18.62 1.10
N VAL A 265 -1.83 -19.82 0.55
CA VAL A 265 -1.55 -20.04 -0.87
C VAL A 265 -2.63 -20.95 -1.44
N ALA A 266 -3.32 -20.53 -2.49
CA ALA A 266 -4.33 -21.32 -3.20
C ALA A 266 -3.95 -21.44 -4.67
N ASP A 267 -3.80 -22.66 -5.17
CA ASP A 267 -3.36 -22.98 -6.54
C ASP A 267 -2.12 -22.19 -7.00
N GLY A 268 -1.16 -22.01 -6.10
CA GLY A 268 0.08 -21.26 -6.33
C GLY A 268 -0.07 -19.74 -6.22
N VAL A 269 -1.22 -19.24 -5.78
CA VAL A 269 -1.48 -17.81 -5.54
C VAL A 269 -1.42 -17.51 -4.05
N LEU A 270 -0.42 -16.74 -3.63
CA LEU A 270 -0.32 -16.17 -2.30
C LEU A 270 -1.40 -15.11 -2.11
N VAL A 271 -2.17 -15.22 -1.04
CA VAL A 271 -3.19 -14.26 -0.63
C VAL A 271 -2.95 -13.83 0.81
N GLY A 272 -2.97 -12.53 1.06
CA GLY A 272 -2.94 -11.96 2.40
C GLY A 272 -3.73 -10.66 2.50
N ALA A 273 -4.10 -10.28 3.72
CA ALA A 273 -4.90 -9.10 4.02
C ALA A 273 -4.33 -8.33 5.22
N VAL A 274 -4.19 -7.01 5.07
CA VAL A 274 -3.70 -6.12 6.12
C VAL A 274 -4.71 -4.99 6.34
N PRO A 275 -5.18 -4.74 7.58
CA PRO A 275 -6.21 -3.72 7.84
C PRO A 275 -5.81 -2.30 7.42
N SER A 276 -4.53 -1.97 7.53
CA SER A 276 -3.95 -0.68 7.14
C SER A 276 -2.55 -0.93 6.59
N LEU A 277 -2.28 -0.47 5.38
CA LEU A 277 -1.03 -0.72 4.68
C LEU A 277 -0.43 0.59 4.17
N PRO A 278 0.68 1.07 4.75
CA PRO A 278 1.37 2.24 4.21
C PRO A 278 2.10 1.86 2.92
N ILE A 279 2.04 2.77 1.96
CA ILE A 279 2.77 2.71 0.70
C ILE A 279 3.54 4.01 0.58
N ARG A 280 4.86 3.91 0.52
CA ARG A 280 5.73 5.02 0.15
C ARG A 280 6.30 4.72 -1.23
N LEU A 281 5.93 5.54 -2.21
CA LEU A 281 6.50 5.48 -3.55
C LEU A 281 7.70 6.43 -3.61
N GLY A 282 8.83 5.95 -4.13
CA GLY A 282 10.05 6.74 -4.28
C GLY A 282 10.97 6.76 -3.06
N ASP A 283 12.15 7.34 -3.24
CA ASP A 283 13.18 7.49 -2.20
C ASP A 283 13.15 8.92 -1.63
N PRO A 284 12.86 9.08 -0.33
CA PRO A 284 12.89 10.38 0.36
C PRO A 284 14.30 10.92 0.64
N GLY A 285 15.38 10.25 0.22
CA GLY A 285 16.70 10.83 0.22
C GLY A 285 17.84 9.85 0.06
N ALA A 286 18.35 9.76 -1.16
CA ALA A 286 19.62 9.18 -1.62
C ALA A 286 20.58 8.68 -0.52
N ALA A 287 20.25 7.56 0.13
CA ALA A 287 21.15 6.92 1.08
C ALA A 287 22.43 6.38 0.42
N ASN A 288 22.43 6.28 -0.92
CA ASN A 288 23.56 5.83 -1.72
C ASN A 288 24.49 6.96 -2.22
N GLY A 289 24.43 8.15 -1.60
CA GLY A 289 25.33 9.26 -1.95
C GLY A 289 25.00 9.93 -3.28
N GLY A 290 23.74 9.81 -3.74
CA GLY A 290 23.20 10.68 -4.77
C GLY A 290 23.26 12.14 -4.32
N SER A 291 23.36 13.07 -5.28
CA SER A 291 23.29 14.49 -4.95
C SER A 291 21.98 14.75 -4.20
N PRO A 292 21.90 15.71 -3.26
CA PRO A 292 20.63 16.24 -2.78
C PRO A 292 19.66 16.67 -3.90
N ASP A 293 20.19 16.87 -5.11
CA ASP A 293 19.45 17.19 -6.33
C ASP A 293 18.88 15.95 -7.07
N ASP A 294 19.21 14.72 -6.63
CA ASP A 294 18.74 13.45 -7.22
C ASP A 294 17.60 12.81 -6.40
N MET A 295 16.98 13.56 -5.50
CA MET A 295 15.91 13.03 -4.67
C MET A 295 14.69 12.75 -5.55
N GLY A 296 14.27 11.49 -5.58
CA GLY A 296 13.15 11.05 -6.41
C GLY A 296 11.83 11.64 -5.93
N ALA A 297 10.87 11.73 -6.84
CA ALA A 297 9.54 12.16 -6.48
C ALA A 297 8.89 11.18 -5.49
N THR A 298 8.61 11.63 -4.27
CA THR A 298 8.05 10.78 -3.22
C THR A 298 6.56 11.01 -3.04
N MET A 299 5.83 9.96 -2.64
CA MET A 299 4.42 10.06 -2.25
C MET A 299 4.11 9.01 -1.19
N GLU A 300 3.41 9.41 -0.14
CA GLU A 300 2.92 8.50 0.90
C GLU A 300 1.40 8.31 0.78
N LEU A 301 0.97 7.06 0.83
CA LEU A 301 -0.43 6.66 0.81
C LEU A 301 -0.66 5.62 1.90
N THR A 302 -1.89 5.56 2.41
CA THR A 302 -2.31 4.50 3.32
C THR A 302 -3.52 3.81 2.73
N LEU A 303 -3.41 2.52 2.45
CA LEU A 303 -4.54 1.69 2.06
C LEU A 303 -5.23 1.16 3.31
N SER A 304 -6.55 1.23 3.35
CA SER A 304 -7.40 0.55 4.33
C SER A 304 -8.00 -0.72 3.73
N GLY A 305 -8.04 -1.79 4.54
CA GLY A 305 -8.51 -3.11 4.11
C GLY A 305 -7.75 -3.62 2.90
N ALA A 306 -6.41 -3.57 2.95
CA ALA A 306 -5.56 -3.90 1.83
C ALA A 306 -5.43 -5.40 1.64
N PHE A 307 -5.40 -5.86 0.39
CA PHE A 307 -5.15 -7.25 0.00
C PHE A 307 -3.92 -7.34 -0.89
N ILE A 308 -3.20 -8.44 -0.73
CA ILE A 308 -2.07 -8.83 -1.57
C ILE A 308 -2.46 -10.16 -2.21
N VAL A 309 -2.46 -10.21 -3.54
CA VAL A 309 -2.71 -11.43 -4.33
C VAL A 309 -1.57 -11.60 -5.32
N ALA A 310 -0.83 -12.69 -5.23
CA ALA A 310 0.40 -12.85 -5.98
C ALA A 310 0.62 -14.29 -6.47
N GLU A 311 0.80 -14.47 -7.77
CA GLU A 311 1.21 -15.74 -8.37
C GLU A 311 2.67 -16.05 -7.98
N LEU A 312 2.87 -17.14 -7.26
CA LEU A 312 4.18 -17.68 -6.91
C LEU A 312 4.75 -18.47 -8.09
N GLY A 313 5.98 -18.14 -8.47
CA GLY A 313 6.77 -18.85 -9.47
C GLY A 313 8.13 -19.26 -8.93
N PHE A 314 8.85 -20.01 -9.75
CA PHE A 314 10.22 -20.42 -9.51
C PHE A 314 11.08 -20.07 -10.73
N VAL A 315 12.37 -19.80 -10.52
CA VAL A 315 13.32 -19.55 -11.62
C VAL A 315 14.24 -20.76 -11.81
N PRO A 316 13.96 -21.66 -12.78
CA PRO A 316 14.88 -22.76 -13.06
C PRO A 316 16.26 -22.24 -13.51
N PRO A 317 17.38 -22.89 -13.11
CA PRO A 317 17.46 -24.11 -12.32
C PRO A 317 17.47 -23.88 -10.79
N SER A 318 17.32 -22.64 -10.32
CA SER A 318 17.26 -22.37 -8.88
C SER A 318 15.88 -22.71 -8.32
N THR A 319 15.82 -22.84 -6.99
CA THR A 319 14.57 -22.98 -6.23
C THR A 319 14.14 -21.61 -5.67
N ASP A 320 14.55 -20.53 -6.32
CA ASP A 320 14.26 -19.19 -5.84
C ASP A 320 12.83 -18.79 -6.23
N PHE A 321 12.11 -18.28 -5.23
CA PHE A 321 10.77 -17.76 -5.40
C PHE A 321 10.78 -16.45 -6.16
N VAL A 322 9.84 -16.30 -7.08
CA VAL A 322 9.52 -15.05 -7.75
C VAL A 322 8.03 -14.82 -7.73
N ILE A 323 7.62 -13.56 -7.78
CA ILE A 323 6.23 -13.18 -8.04
C ILE A 323 6.17 -12.67 -9.48
N THR A 324 5.55 -13.46 -10.35
CA THR A 324 5.42 -13.12 -11.78
C THR A 324 4.26 -12.17 -12.03
N LYS A 325 3.21 -12.24 -11.20
CA LYS A 325 2.07 -11.33 -11.22
C LYS A 325 1.59 -11.11 -9.80
N GLY A 326 1.83 -9.93 -9.26
CA GLY A 326 1.33 -9.48 -7.97
C GLY A 326 0.32 -8.36 -8.14
N ARG A 327 -0.62 -8.25 -7.21
CA ARG A 327 -1.52 -7.12 -7.05
C ARG A 327 -1.62 -6.77 -5.57
N VAL A 328 -1.48 -5.50 -5.26
CA VAL A 328 -1.90 -4.89 -3.99
C VAL A 328 -3.11 -4.04 -4.30
N ALA A 329 -4.17 -4.17 -3.51
CA ALA A 329 -5.32 -3.29 -3.65
C ALA A 329 -5.90 -2.93 -2.29
N GLY A 330 -6.58 -1.79 -2.22
CA GLY A 330 -7.28 -1.36 -1.02
C GLY A 330 -7.98 -0.03 -1.23
N ARG A 331 -8.57 0.50 -0.16
CA ARG A 331 -9.29 1.76 -0.18
C ARG A 331 -8.41 2.88 0.34
N ILE A 332 -8.46 4.05 -0.27
CA ILE A 332 -7.76 5.25 0.23
C ILE A 332 -8.81 6.29 0.57
N GLY A 333 -8.87 6.70 1.84
CA GLY A 333 -9.74 7.80 2.23
C GLY A 333 -9.31 9.09 1.55
N LEU A 334 -10.25 9.92 1.09
CA LEU A 334 -9.92 11.15 0.37
C LEU A 334 -8.99 12.08 1.16
N LYS A 335 -9.12 12.11 2.49
CA LYS A 335 -8.21 12.85 3.37
C LYS A 335 -6.77 12.35 3.27
N ASP A 336 -6.58 11.03 3.21
CA ASP A 336 -5.24 10.44 3.07
C ASP A 336 -4.70 10.63 1.66
N VAL A 337 -5.56 10.69 0.63
CA VAL A 337 -5.14 11.11 -0.71
C VAL A 337 -4.59 12.54 -0.70
N PHE A 338 -5.35 13.48 -0.12
CA PHE A 338 -4.92 14.88 -0.03
C PHE A 338 -3.64 15.03 0.80
N ARG A 339 -3.49 14.26 1.88
CA ARG A 339 -2.21 14.17 2.63
C ARG A 339 -1.09 13.64 1.75
N GLY A 340 -1.33 12.60 0.97
CA GLY A 340 -0.36 12.05 0.03
C GLY A 340 0.06 13.07 -1.04
N ILE A 341 -0.90 13.82 -1.59
CA ILE A 341 -0.63 14.93 -2.52
C ILE A 341 0.19 16.03 -1.84
N GLY A 342 -0.13 16.41 -0.60
CA GLY A 342 0.68 17.38 0.17
C GLY A 342 2.08 16.86 0.54
N SER A 343 2.25 15.54 0.65
CA SER A 343 3.56 14.90 0.85
C SER A 343 4.41 14.87 -0.42
N TYR A 344 3.80 15.07 -1.59
CA TYR A 344 4.49 14.99 -2.87
C TYR A 344 5.60 16.05 -2.97
N ARG A 345 6.76 15.61 -3.43
CA ARG A 345 7.88 16.47 -3.83
C ARG A 345 8.30 16.08 -5.23
N ASP A 346 8.58 17.07 -6.08
CA ASP A 346 9.19 16.81 -7.38
C ASP A 346 10.70 16.56 -7.26
N SER A 347 11.39 16.38 -8.38
CA SER A 347 12.85 16.16 -8.39
C SER A 347 13.66 17.35 -7.86
N ASP A 348 13.10 18.57 -7.89
CA ASP A 348 13.71 19.79 -7.35
C ASP A 348 13.28 20.05 -5.89
N GLN A 349 12.68 19.04 -5.24
CA GLN A 349 12.14 19.11 -3.89
C GLN A 349 11.06 20.19 -3.67
N GLN A 350 10.42 20.63 -4.75
CA GLN A 350 9.31 21.57 -4.66
C GLN A 350 8.02 20.82 -4.29
N PRO A 351 7.22 21.35 -3.35
CA PRO A 351 5.93 20.79 -3.02
C PRO A 351 4.92 21.04 -4.13
N TYR A 352 3.91 20.17 -4.20
CA TYR A 352 2.71 20.48 -4.95
C TYR A 352 1.69 21.21 -4.05
N CYS A 353 1.40 22.46 -4.36
CA CYS A 353 0.54 23.34 -3.57
C CYS A 353 -0.78 23.68 -4.28
N LYS A 354 -1.77 24.18 -3.52
CA LYS A 354 -3.12 24.48 -4.01
C LYS A 354 -3.20 25.67 -4.96
N ASP A 355 -2.21 26.55 -4.94
CA ASP A 355 -2.06 27.68 -5.87
C ASP A 355 -1.50 27.24 -7.24
N SER A 356 -1.14 25.96 -7.40
CA SER A 356 -0.76 25.41 -8.69
C SER A 356 -1.91 25.59 -9.71
N PRO A 357 -1.62 26.06 -10.95
CA PRO A 357 -2.64 26.31 -11.98
C PRO A 357 -3.56 25.13 -12.30
N PHE A 358 -3.14 23.89 -12.01
CA PHE A 358 -3.89 22.68 -12.29
C PHE A 358 -4.59 22.07 -11.07
N TYR A 359 -4.33 22.58 -9.85
CA TYR A 359 -4.83 21.98 -8.61
C TYR A 359 -6.36 21.95 -8.56
N GLY A 360 -7.04 23.04 -8.94
CA GLY A 360 -8.51 23.10 -8.93
C GLY A 360 -9.15 22.03 -9.83
N THR A 361 -8.61 21.84 -11.03
CA THR A 361 -9.08 20.81 -11.98
C THR A 361 -8.80 19.42 -11.45
N ALA A 362 -7.57 19.19 -10.97
CA ALA A 362 -7.12 17.94 -10.35
C ALA A 362 -8.03 17.52 -9.19
N LYS A 363 -8.25 18.44 -8.25
CA LYS A 363 -9.15 18.24 -7.11
C LYS A 363 -10.56 17.88 -7.57
N SER A 364 -11.11 18.61 -8.56
CA SER A 364 -12.46 18.33 -9.05
C SER A 364 -12.57 16.92 -9.66
N GLN A 365 -11.57 16.49 -10.42
CA GLN A 365 -11.52 15.14 -10.99
C GLN A 365 -11.39 14.08 -9.90
N LEU A 366 -10.50 14.31 -8.93
CA LEU A 366 -10.29 13.42 -7.80
C LEU A 366 -11.57 13.21 -6.98
N CYS A 367 -12.25 14.31 -6.65
CA CYS A 367 -13.49 14.26 -5.89
C CYS A 367 -14.59 13.55 -6.66
N ALA A 368 -14.68 13.78 -7.97
CA ALA A 368 -15.65 13.10 -8.82
C ALA A 368 -15.34 11.60 -8.99
N ALA A 369 -14.06 11.21 -8.88
CA ALA A 369 -13.63 9.82 -8.95
C ALA A 369 -13.96 9.02 -7.67
N ALA A 370 -14.28 9.69 -6.55
CA ALA A 370 -14.66 9.00 -5.32
C ALA A 370 -15.91 8.15 -5.56
N ASP A 371 -15.73 6.85 -5.44
CA ASP A 371 -16.64 5.82 -5.92
C ASP A 371 -17.13 4.89 -4.81
N MET A 372 -16.50 4.93 -3.62
CA MET A 372 -16.85 4.05 -2.50
C MET A 372 -16.72 4.69 -1.12
N HIS A 373 -17.10 3.92 -0.09
CA HIS A 373 -16.87 4.27 1.30
C HIS A 373 -15.59 3.62 1.84
N LEU A 374 -14.83 4.38 2.64
CA LEU A 374 -13.72 3.83 3.42
C LEU A 374 -14.23 2.77 4.39
N ILE A 375 -15.26 3.12 5.16
CA ILE A 375 -15.99 2.24 6.08
C ILE A 375 -17.36 1.95 5.47
N PRO A 376 -17.78 0.67 5.32
CA PRO A 376 -19.06 0.34 4.69
C PRO A 376 -20.24 1.15 5.25
N ALA A 377 -20.96 1.85 4.37
CA ALA A 377 -22.12 2.65 4.72
C ALA A 377 -23.26 2.44 3.69
N GLY A 378 -24.38 3.12 3.89
CA GLY A 378 -25.52 3.03 2.96
C GLY A 378 -25.29 3.85 1.69
N ARG A 379 -25.90 3.46 0.57
CA ARG A 379 -25.79 4.14 -0.75
C ARG A 379 -26.11 5.63 -0.75
N THR A 380 -26.88 6.10 0.23
CA THR A 380 -27.25 7.52 0.40
C THR A 380 -26.18 8.36 1.09
N VAL A 381 -25.12 7.72 1.60
CA VAL A 381 -23.98 8.40 2.22
C VAL A 381 -22.99 8.79 1.10
N PRO A 382 -22.47 10.02 1.11
CA PRO A 382 -21.45 10.44 0.15
C PRO A 382 -20.25 9.50 0.14
N CYS A 383 -19.66 9.32 -1.03
CA CYS A 383 -18.39 8.62 -1.18
C CYS A 383 -17.32 9.37 -0.39
N ASP A 384 -16.38 8.65 0.22
CA ASP A 384 -15.28 9.24 0.99
C ASP A 384 -13.94 8.54 0.80
N ALA A 385 -13.89 7.59 -0.15
CA ALA A 385 -12.69 6.86 -0.53
C ALA A 385 -12.60 6.65 -2.04
N LEU A 386 -11.40 6.29 -2.47
CA LEU A 386 -11.07 5.77 -3.79
C LEU A 386 -10.55 4.35 -3.65
N SER A 387 -10.81 3.52 -4.64
CA SER A 387 -10.08 2.29 -4.89
C SER A 387 -8.68 2.55 -5.43
N LEU A 388 -7.66 1.88 -4.90
CA LEU A 388 -6.34 1.81 -5.53
C LEU A 388 -5.95 0.36 -5.74
N GLY A 389 -5.52 0.03 -6.97
CA GLY A 389 -4.82 -1.19 -7.33
C GLY A 389 -3.41 -0.88 -7.86
N ILE A 390 -2.42 -1.65 -7.41
CA ILE A 390 -1.05 -1.63 -7.91
C ILE A 390 -0.67 -3.04 -8.31
N ALA A 391 -0.34 -3.26 -9.58
CA ALA A 391 0.26 -4.52 -9.99
C ALA A 391 1.77 -4.45 -9.78
N PHE A 392 2.41 -5.59 -9.53
CA PHE A 392 3.84 -5.65 -9.33
C PHE A 392 4.44 -6.98 -9.78
N THR A 393 5.76 -6.98 -9.97
CA THR A 393 6.58 -8.19 -9.97
C THR A 393 7.55 -8.13 -8.82
N ALA A 394 7.96 -9.29 -8.30
CA ALA A 394 8.94 -9.34 -7.22
C ALA A 394 9.92 -10.49 -7.43
N VAL A 395 11.14 -10.30 -6.94
CA VAL A 395 12.20 -11.32 -7.02
C VAL A 395 12.77 -11.58 -5.64
N LYS A 396 13.26 -12.80 -5.42
CA LYS A 396 13.91 -13.16 -4.16
C LYS A 396 15.06 -12.20 -3.83
N VAL A 397 15.22 -11.93 -2.54
CA VAL A 397 16.37 -11.22 -1.96
C VAL A 397 16.89 -12.01 -0.75
N GLN A 398 18.12 -11.72 -0.32
CA GLN A 398 18.81 -12.57 0.66
C GLN A 398 18.26 -12.41 2.07
N ALA A 399 18.17 -11.18 2.56
CA ALA A 399 17.78 -10.91 3.94
C ALA A 399 17.40 -9.44 4.14
N ILE A 400 16.52 -9.23 5.12
CA ILE A 400 16.30 -7.94 5.77
C ILE A 400 17.40 -7.80 6.82
N MET A 401 18.34 -6.90 6.59
CA MET A 401 19.58 -6.86 7.38
C MET A 401 19.49 -5.93 8.59
N ASP A 402 19.03 -4.69 8.34
CA ASP A 402 19.12 -3.60 9.31
C ASP A 402 17.81 -2.80 9.35
N VAL A 403 17.59 -2.15 10.50
CA VAL A 403 16.53 -1.15 10.67
C VAL A 403 17.14 0.22 10.50
N ALA A 404 16.75 0.94 9.45
CA ALA A 404 17.12 2.33 9.26
C ALA A 404 16.07 3.24 9.88
N GLU A 405 16.49 4.41 10.38
CA GLU A 405 15.52 5.44 10.75
C GLU A 405 14.75 5.88 9.49
N PRO A 406 13.46 6.18 9.60
CA PRO A 406 12.71 6.67 8.47
C PRO A 406 13.31 8.03 8.12
N SER A 407 13.44 8.31 6.84
CA SER A 407 13.61 9.68 6.39
C SER A 407 12.55 10.55 7.05
N LEU A 408 12.95 11.68 7.63
CA LEU A 408 11.97 12.62 8.12
C LEU A 408 11.10 13.07 6.93
N PRO A 409 9.77 13.10 7.08
CA PRO A 409 8.92 13.66 6.04
C PRO A 409 9.42 15.07 5.73
N PRO A 410 9.45 15.47 4.45
CA PRO A 410 9.85 16.82 4.09
C PRO A 410 9.02 17.83 4.88
N ALA A 411 9.65 18.91 5.36
CA ALA A 411 8.90 19.97 6.02
C ALA A 411 7.78 20.47 5.10
N ALA A 412 6.64 20.84 5.68
CA ALA A 412 5.58 21.53 4.94
C ALA A 412 6.18 22.80 4.33
N SER A 413 6.12 22.89 2.99
CA SER A 413 6.77 23.95 2.23
C SER A 413 5.77 24.84 1.47
N CYS A 414 4.49 24.49 1.45
CA CYS A 414 3.45 25.38 0.95
C CYS A 414 3.18 26.52 1.94
N ASP A 415 2.74 27.67 1.42
CA ASP A 415 2.28 28.78 2.26
C ASP A 415 1.08 28.35 3.15
N PRO A 416 0.87 29.00 4.31
CA PRO A 416 -0.25 28.68 5.19
C PRO A 416 -1.59 28.74 4.44
N GLY A 417 -2.30 27.62 4.42
CA GLY A 417 -3.58 27.50 3.71
C GLY A 417 -3.46 27.06 2.25
N GLU A 418 -2.25 26.88 1.71
CA GLU A 418 -1.97 26.36 0.37
C GLU A 418 -1.53 24.89 0.36
N ASP A 419 -1.43 24.25 1.53
CA ASP A 419 -1.14 22.82 1.65
C ASP A 419 -2.38 21.97 1.25
N PRO A 420 -2.25 21.06 0.26
CA PRO A 420 -3.31 20.10 -0.08
C PRO A 420 -3.68 19.17 1.07
N ALA A 421 -2.78 18.86 2.00
CA ALA A 421 -3.02 17.91 3.09
C ALA A 421 -4.18 18.32 4.02
N GLU A 422 -4.52 19.61 4.04
CA GLU A 422 -5.63 20.18 4.81
C GLU A 422 -6.91 20.34 3.97
N ASP A 423 -6.91 19.86 2.72
CA ASP A 423 -8.03 19.98 1.81
C ASP A 423 -8.99 18.77 1.87
N CYS A 424 -10.16 18.93 1.26
CA CYS A 424 -11.18 17.90 1.20
C CYS A 424 -12.07 18.07 -0.04
N CYS A 425 -12.89 17.05 -0.29
CA CYS A 425 -13.99 17.14 -1.24
C CYS A 425 -15.25 17.64 -0.54
N LEU A 426 -15.81 18.75 -1.04
CA LEU A 426 -17.03 19.36 -0.52
C LEU A 426 -18.24 18.88 -1.32
N LYS A 427 -19.38 18.76 -0.65
CA LYS A 427 -20.65 18.59 -1.36
C LYS A 427 -21.05 19.88 -2.08
N PRO A 428 -21.86 19.80 -3.14
CA PRO A 428 -22.50 20.98 -3.71
C PRO A 428 -23.19 21.83 -2.62
N GLY A 429 -22.74 23.08 -2.46
CA GLY A 429 -23.29 24.03 -1.47
C GLY A 429 -22.59 24.04 -0.11
N GLU A 430 -21.67 23.13 0.18
CA GLU A 430 -20.81 23.19 1.37
C GLU A 430 -19.57 24.05 1.08
N THR A 431 -19.13 24.81 2.09
CA THR A 431 -17.96 25.71 2.00
C THR A 431 -16.85 25.36 2.98
N ILE A 432 -17.08 24.40 3.88
CA ILE A 432 -16.15 24.05 4.95
C ILE A 432 -16.00 22.53 4.98
N CYS A 433 -14.75 22.06 5.02
CA CYS A 433 -14.47 20.65 5.17
C CYS A 433 -15.11 20.11 6.45
N PRO A 434 -15.87 19.00 6.38
CA PRO A 434 -16.40 18.39 7.58
C PRO A 434 -15.22 18.06 8.50
N VAL A 435 -15.27 18.56 9.74
CA VAL A 435 -14.29 18.19 10.75
C VAL A 435 -14.44 16.70 10.97
N ALA A 436 -13.36 15.94 10.75
CA ALA A 436 -13.37 14.49 10.94
C ALA A 436 -13.99 14.16 12.30
N SER A 437 -15.03 13.33 12.30
CA SER A 437 -15.54 12.78 13.55
C SER A 437 -14.43 11.90 14.14
N PRO A 438 -14.09 12.07 15.43
CA PRO A 438 -12.95 11.42 16.06
C PRO A 438 -13.05 9.90 16.10
#